data_AF-A0A497V1J8-F1
#
_entry.id   AF-A0A497V1J8-F1
#
_cell.length_a   1.000
_cell.length_b   1.000
_cell.length_c   1.000
_cell.angle_alpha   90.00
_cell.angle_beta   90.00
_cell.angle_gamma   90.00
#
_symmetry.space_group_name_H-M   'P 1'
#
loop_
_entity.id
_entity.type
_entity.pdbx_description
1 polymer ?
#
loop_
_entity_poly.entity_id
_entity_poly.type
_entity_poly.pdbx_seq_one_letter_code
_entity_poly.pdbx_strand_id
1 'polypeptide(L)'
;MPLQPRAFVISLHLFAFTLAPLMNSPEDDSRFVAGDGPVNRRTALLHERQTRATEEPPEHSPLAERLQRVHARSQLGTPLAESLAAPAPAQAAPSALHIATSVVTAGGGVVALLGVIQAAMLPLAAGAGIAVLGALGWWRTRPAQPARSATPAAALFDTEALQAFDRALEAAAPELGEQATQRLLETKEAFQRMGHERPTHDEHFTVEDRLFLRECLRRYLPDTLQAYLRVPAAQRRQVLHEGQPSAHDALLQQLALLHGEILAREKKIGRSAAEELARQQRFLESKKSR
;
A
#
# COMPACT_ATOMS: atom_id res chain seq x y z
N MET A 1 22.33 40.24 42.09
CA MET A 1 23.57 40.51 41.35
C MET A 1 23.22 40.81 39.89
N PRO A 2 23.36 42.06 39.42
CA PRO A 2 23.10 42.43 38.04
C PRO A 2 24.40 42.72 37.28
N LEU A 3 24.64 42.05 36.15
CA LEU A 3 25.61 42.49 35.14
C LEU A 3 25.13 42.07 33.74
N GLN A 4 24.50 43.00 33.04
CA GLN A 4 24.62 43.18 31.59
C GLN A 4 25.62 44.34 31.36
N PRO A 5 26.04 44.72 30.13
CA PRO A 5 26.20 44.00 28.86
C PRO A 5 27.60 44.30 28.24
N ARG A 6 27.97 43.65 27.12
CA ARG A 6 28.98 44.22 26.20
C ARG A 6 28.56 44.05 24.74
N ALA A 7 28.31 45.19 24.12
CA ALA A 7 28.23 45.41 22.69
C ALA A 7 29.61 45.21 22.03
N PHE A 8 29.62 44.74 20.79
CA PHE A 8 30.70 45.01 19.85
C PHE A 8 30.09 45.41 18.50
N VAL A 9 30.22 46.70 18.20
CA VAL A 9 30.02 47.32 16.90
C VAL A 9 31.41 47.45 16.29
N ILE A 10 31.62 46.93 15.09
CA ILE A 10 32.70 47.38 14.21
C ILE A 10 32.10 47.66 12.84
N SER A 11 32.23 48.92 12.44
CA SER A 11 31.90 49.50 11.15
C SER A 11 33.20 50.10 10.59
N LEU A 12 33.39 50.01 9.26
CA LEU A 12 34.19 50.85 8.32
C LEU A 12 34.90 49.96 7.27
N HIS A 13 34.47 50.00 6.01
CA HIS A 13 34.86 50.93 4.91
C HIS A 13 35.95 50.32 4.01
N LEU A 14 35.66 50.16 2.71
CA LEU A 14 36.36 50.88 1.62
C LEU A 14 35.79 50.49 0.23
N PHE A 15 35.53 51.53 -0.58
CA PHE A 15 35.87 51.75 -2.01
C PHE A 15 36.29 50.54 -2.87
N ALA A 16 36.06 50.44 -4.18
CA ALA A 16 35.40 51.23 -5.24
C ALA A 16 35.61 50.46 -6.58
N PHE A 17 35.13 51.05 -7.68
CA PHE A 17 35.55 50.85 -9.08
C PHE A 17 34.86 49.75 -9.94
N THR A 18 33.83 50.24 -10.65
CA THR A 18 33.52 50.06 -12.08
C THR A 18 34.56 49.38 -12.99
N LEU A 19 34.12 48.39 -13.77
CA LEU A 19 34.27 48.36 -15.24
C LEU A 19 33.42 47.23 -15.84
N ALA A 20 32.38 47.62 -16.59
CA ALA A 20 31.60 46.75 -17.46
C ALA A 20 32.35 46.55 -18.79
N PRO A 21 32.47 45.32 -19.32
CA PRO A 21 32.82 45.14 -20.72
C PRO A 21 31.56 45.22 -21.59
N LEU A 22 31.45 46.31 -22.34
CA LEU A 22 30.64 46.43 -23.56
C LEU A 22 31.12 45.37 -24.56
N MET A 23 30.37 44.28 -24.70
CA MET A 23 30.50 43.40 -25.87
C MET A 23 29.56 43.92 -26.96
N ASN A 24 30.18 44.30 -28.08
CA ASN A 24 29.57 44.76 -29.32
C ASN A 24 28.38 43.87 -29.74
N SER A 25 27.25 44.52 -30.02
CA SER A 25 26.17 43.95 -30.82
C SER A 25 26.58 44.01 -32.30
N PRO A 26 26.47 42.91 -33.07
CA PRO A 26 26.67 42.98 -34.51
C PRO A 26 25.51 43.74 -35.16
N GLU A 27 25.89 44.74 -35.95
CA GLU A 27 25.04 45.58 -36.80
C GLU A 27 24.25 44.72 -37.80
N ASP A 28 22.93 44.82 -37.72
CA ASP A 28 22.02 45.26 -38.79
C ASP A 28 22.40 44.92 -40.25
N ASP A 29 22.52 43.64 -40.58
CA ASP A 29 22.59 43.17 -41.97
C ASP A 29 21.16 43.08 -42.55
N SER A 30 20.69 44.20 -43.10
CA SER A 30 19.34 44.47 -43.63
C SER A 30 18.89 43.63 -44.86
N ARG A 31 19.48 42.45 -45.08
CA ARG A 31 19.09 41.49 -46.12
C ARG A 31 18.43 40.21 -45.60
N PHE A 32 18.27 40.06 -44.29
CA PHE A 32 17.55 38.93 -43.71
C PHE A 32 16.18 39.36 -43.15
N VAL A 33 15.11 39.03 -43.87
CA VAL A 33 13.76 39.03 -43.31
C VAL A 33 13.58 37.70 -42.57
N ALA A 34 13.84 37.70 -41.26
CA ALA A 34 13.48 36.59 -40.40
C ALA A 34 11.95 36.55 -40.28
N GLY A 35 11.31 35.63 -41.00
CA GLY A 35 9.90 35.34 -40.77
C GLY A 35 9.73 34.69 -39.40
N ASP A 36 8.88 35.26 -38.55
CA ASP A 36 8.63 34.83 -37.16
C ASP A 36 7.80 33.52 -37.08
N GLY A 37 7.87 32.68 -38.11
CA GLY A 37 7.05 31.49 -38.30
C GLY A 37 7.87 30.27 -38.73
N PRO A 38 7.40 29.06 -38.42
CA PRO A 38 8.14 27.84 -38.72
C PRO A 38 8.29 27.64 -40.23
N VAL A 39 9.53 27.75 -40.71
CA VAL A 39 9.88 27.65 -42.15
C VAL A 39 9.80 26.20 -42.67
N ASN A 40 9.59 25.21 -41.80
CA ASN A 40 9.52 23.81 -42.20
C ASN A 40 8.56 23.00 -41.32
N ARG A 41 7.95 21.94 -41.88
CA ARG A 41 6.98 21.09 -41.16
C ARG A 41 7.55 20.49 -39.87
N ARG A 42 8.86 20.27 -39.85
CA ARG A 42 9.61 19.75 -38.70
C ARG A 42 9.83 20.80 -37.60
N THR A 43 10.01 22.07 -37.96
CA THR A 43 10.10 23.18 -36.99
C THR A 43 8.72 23.60 -36.49
N ALA A 44 7.67 23.44 -37.29
CA ALA A 44 6.28 23.64 -36.85
C ALA A 44 5.88 22.66 -35.74
N LEU A 45 6.21 21.37 -35.88
CA LEU A 45 5.94 20.37 -34.84
C LEU A 45 6.74 20.57 -33.56
N LEU A 46 7.97 21.10 -33.67
CA LEU A 46 8.77 21.46 -32.50
C LEU A 46 8.21 22.69 -31.79
N HIS A 47 7.77 23.69 -32.55
CA HIS A 47 7.13 24.88 -32.01
C HIS A 47 5.79 24.52 -31.36
N GLU A 48 4.95 23.68 -31.98
CA GLU A 48 3.72 23.15 -31.37
C GLU A 48 3.99 22.34 -30.10
N ARG A 49 5.09 21.56 -30.05
CA ARG A 49 5.48 20.85 -28.83
C ARG A 49 5.99 21.80 -27.75
N GLN A 50 6.66 22.89 -28.11
CA GLN A 50 7.14 23.90 -27.18
C GLN A 50 6.02 24.79 -26.66
N THR A 51 5.07 25.20 -27.50
CA THR A 51 3.87 25.95 -27.08
C THR A 51 2.99 25.09 -26.18
N ARG A 52 2.82 23.80 -26.52
CA ARG A 52 2.07 22.84 -25.70
C ARG A 52 2.80 22.40 -24.42
N ALA A 53 4.12 22.60 -24.35
CA ALA A 53 4.91 22.41 -23.13
C ALA A 53 4.96 23.66 -22.25
N THR A 54 4.58 24.83 -22.80
CA THR A 54 4.48 26.11 -22.10
C THR A 54 3.05 26.37 -21.60
N GLU A 55 2.04 25.73 -22.20
CA GLU A 55 0.74 25.55 -21.54
C GLU A 55 0.95 24.68 -20.30
N GLU A 56 0.85 25.30 -19.12
CA GLU A 56 0.77 24.59 -17.84
C GLU A 56 -0.29 23.49 -17.98
N PRO A 57 0.08 22.22 -17.71
CA PRO A 57 -0.86 21.13 -17.83
C PRO A 57 -2.04 21.42 -16.90
N PRO A 58 -3.29 21.30 -17.36
CA PRO A 58 -4.44 21.51 -16.49
C PRO A 58 -4.28 20.59 -15.27
N GLU A 59 -4.20 21.18 -14.08
CA GLU A 59 -3.85 20.50 -12.81
C GLU A 59 -4.77 19.31 -12.48
N HIS A 60 -5.87 19.15 -13.20
CA HIS A 60 -6.87 18.11 -13.02
C HIS A 60 -7.23 17.43 -14.35
N SER A 61 -6.24 16.88 -15.06
CA SER A 61 -6.57 15.92 -16.13
C SER A 61 -7.03 14.59 -15.48
N PRO A 62 -8.15 13.99 -15.92
CA PRO A 62 -8.61 12.71 -15.39
C PRO A 62 -7.61 11.56 -15.62
N LEU A 63 -6.63 11.77 -16.51
CA LEU A 63 -5.50 10.87 -16.71
C LEU A 63 -4.46 10.99 -15.59
N ALA A 64 -4.16 12.19 -15.10
CA ALA A 64 -3.24 12.40 -13.98
C ALA A 64 -3.76 11.73 -12.70
N GLU A 65 -5.06 11.88 -12.39
CA GLU A 65 -5.68 11.17 -11.26
C GLU A 65 -5.61 9.65 -11.41
N ARG A 66 -5.80 9.14 -12.63
CA ARG A 66 -5.70 7.69 -12.90
C ARG A 66 -4.27 7.19 -12.71
N LEU A 67 -3.28 7.94 -13.18
CA LEU A 67 -1.87 7.59 -13.00
C LEU A 67 -1.47 7.63 -11.52
N GLN A 68 -1.92 8.65 -10.77
CA GLN A 68 -1.72 8.72 -9.32
C GLN A 68 -2.35 7.52 -8.61
N ARG A 69 -3.59 7.15 -8.98
CA ARG A 69 -4.26 5.94 -8.46
C ARG A 69 -3.47 4.66 -8.73
N VAL A 70 -2.94 4.51 -9.93
CA VAL A 70 -2.13 3.34 -10.31
C VAL A 70 -0.82 3.33 -9.55
N HIS A 71 -0.14 4.47 -9.41
CA HIS A 71 1.09 4.59 -8.63
C HIS A 71 0.87 4.29 -7.15
N ALA A 72 -0.16 4.87 -6.54
CA ALA A 72 -0.52 4.59 -5.16
C ALA A 72 -0.82 3.10 -4.95
N ARG A 73 -1.58 2.46 -5.85
CA ARG A 73 -1.82 1.01 -5.81
C ARG A 73 -0.56 0.17 -6.00
N SER A 74 0.37 0.61 -6.85
CA SER A 74 1.64 -0.10 -7.05
C SER A 74 2.52 -0.06 -5.80
N GLN A 75 2.44 0.99 -5.01
CA GLN A 75 3.24 1.17 -3.79
C GLN A 75 2.55 0.59 -2.55
N LEU A 76 1.23 0.74 -2.43
CA LEU A 76 0.46 0.42 -1.23
C LEU A 76 -0.36 -0.88 -1.35
N GLY A 77 -0.38 -1.51 -2.52
CA GLY A 77 -1.11 -2.76 -2.77
C GLY A 77 -2.62 -2.59 -2.89
N THR A 78 -3.36 -3.68 -2.64
CA THR A 78 -4.83 -3.73 -2.74
C THR A 78 -5.49 -2.94 -1.61
N PRO A 79 -6.50 -2.08 -1.87
CA PRO A 79 -7.20 -1.31 -0.83
C PRO A 79 -7.70 -2.20 0.31
N LEU A 80 -7.65 -1.69 1.54
CA LEU A 80 -8.05 -2.43 2.73
C LEU A 80 -9.53 -2.84 2.66
N ALA A 81 -10.40 -1.92 2.21
CA ALA A 81 -11.81 -2.19 2.02
C ALA A 81 -12.06 -3.34 1.02
N GLU A 82 -11.27 -3.41 -0.06
CA GLU A 82 -11.36 -4.47 -1.05
C GLU A 82 -10.85 -5.82 -0.48
N SER A 83 -9.74 -5.79 0.25
CA SER A 83 -9.15 -6.99 0.87
C SER A 83 -10.06 -7.65 1.92
N LEU A 84 -10.81 -6.84 2.68
CA LEU A 84 -11.73 -7.33 3.72
C LEU A 84 -13.13 -7.65 3.17
N ALA A 85 -13.53 -7.04 2.05
CA ALA A 85 -14.77 -7.39 1.35
C ALA A 85 -14.63 -8.70 0.57
N ALA A 86 -13.42 -9.06 0.13
CA ALA A 86 -13.16 -10.34 -0.49
C ALA A 86 -13.51 -11.48 0.49
N PRO A 87 -14.29 -12.49 0.07
CA PRO A 87 -14.56 -13.63 0.93
C PRO A 87 -13.23 -14.26 1.28
N ALA A 88 -12.89 -14.29 2.58
CA ALA A 88 -11.71 -14.99 3.08
C ALA A 88 -11.68 -16.37 2.41
N PRO A 89 -10.57 -16.78 1.75
CA PRO A 89 -10.53 -18.05 1.06
C PRO A 89 -10.88 -19.10 2.08
N ALA A 90 -12.06 -19.72 1.91
CA ALA A 90 -12.47 -20.80 2.77
C ALA A 90 -11.40 -21.87 2.61
N GLN A 91 -10.58 -22.07 3.65
CA GLN A 91 -9.77 -23.28 3.77
C GLN A 91 -10.75 -24.43 4.00
N ALA A 92 -11.46 -24.80 2.92
CA ALA A 92 -12.23 -26.02 2.89
C ALA A 92 -11.21 -27.15 2.98
N ALA A 93 -11.29 -27.94 4.04
CA ALA A 93 -10.52 -29.16 4.14
C ALA A 93 -10.67 -29.94 2.82
N PRO A 94 -9.58 -30.33 2.15
CA PRO A 94 -9.66 -30.98 0.85
C PRO A 94 -10.52 -32.24 1.02
N SER A 95 -11.64 -32.30 0.31
CA SER A 95 -12.49 -33.48 0.35
C SER A 95 -11.70 -34.68 -0.18
N ALA A 96 -11.98 -35.89 0.32
CA ALA A 96 -11.33 -37.11 -0.15
C ALA A 96 -11.42 -37.27 -1.68
N LEU A 97 -12.46 -36.70 -2.29
CA LEU A 97 -12.67 -36.68 -3.73
C LEU A 97 -11.70 -35.73 -4.46
N HIS A 98 -11.37 -34.56 -3.87
CA HIS A 98 -10.30 -33.69 -4.40
C HIS A 98 -8.93 -34.39 -4.35
N ILE A 99 -8.64 -35.10 -3.25
CA ILE A 99 -7.39 -35.87 -3.12
C ILE A 99 -7.34 -37.02 -4.14
N ALA A 100 -8.45 -37.75 -4.32
CA ALA A 100 -8.52 -38.82 -5.30
C ALA A 100 -8.33 -38.31 -6.74
N THR A 101 -8.98 -37.21 -7.10
CA THR A 101 -8.84 -36.62 -8.44
C THR A 101 -7.44 -36.06 -8.72
N SER A 102 -6.76 -35.48 -7.72
CA SER A 102 -5.38 -34.99 -7.90
C SER A 102 -4.39 -36.13 -8.09
N VAL A 103 -4.53 -37.22 -7.34
CA VAL A 103 -3.69 -38.43 -7.47
C VAL A 103 -3.88 -39.09 -8.84
N VAL A 104 -5.12 -39.22 -9.31
CA VAL A 104 -5.42 -39.80 -10.63
C VAL A 104 -4.85 -38.94 -11.77
N THR A 105 -4.94 -37.62 -11.65
CA THR A 105 -4.40 -36.69 -12.66
C THR A 105 -2.87 -36.78 -12.73
N ALA A 106 -2.19 -36.81 -11.56
CA ALA A 106 -0.75 -36.98 -11.49
C ALA A 106 -0.29 -38.33 -12.05
N GLY A 107 -1.00 -39.42 -11.71
CA GLY A 107 -0.73 -40.76 -12.23
C GLY A 107 -0.86 -40.85 -13.75
N GLY A 108 -1.90 -40.23 -14.33
CA GLY A 108 -2.08 -40.16 -15.79
C GLY A 108 -0.94 -39.42 -16.49
N GLY A 109 -0.46 -38.32 -15.91
CA GLY A 109 0.69 -37.57 -16.42
C GLY A 109 1.99 -38.39 -16.46
N VAL A 110 2.26 -39.16 -15.41
CA VAL A 110 3.45 -40.05 -15.35
C VAL A 110 3.37 -41.15 -16.42
N VAL A 111 2.20 -41.76 -16.62
CA VAL A 111 2.00 -42.79 -17.64
C VAL A 111 2.15 -42.21 -19.06
N ALA A 112 1.63 -41.00 -19.30
CA ALA A 112 1.82 -40.31 -20.57
C ALA A 112 3.30 -40.01 -20.85
N LEU A 113 4.03 -39.54 -19.84
CA LEU A 113 5.47 -39.26 -19.94
C LEU A 113 6.28 -40.54 -20.23
N LEU A 114 5.97 -41.66 -19.57
CA LEU A 114 6.57 -42.95 -19.89
C LEU A 114 6.31 -43.38 -21.34
N GLY A 115 5.10 -43.12 -21.84
CA GLY A 115 4.75 -43.39 -23.24
C GLY A 115 5.57 -42.58 -24.24
N VAL A 116 5.88 -41.32 -23.93
CA VAL A 116 6.80 -40.48 -24.74
C VAL A 116 8.21 -41.07 -24.74
N ILE A 117 8.73 -41.45 -23.57
CA ILE A 117 10.10 -41.98 -23.41
C ILE A 117 10.26 -43.31 -24.16
N GLN A 118 9.24 -44.17 -24.13
CA GLN A 118 9.28 -45.48 -24.79
C GLN A 118 8.78 -45.45 -26.26
N ALA A 119 8.46 -44.27 -26.80
CA ALA A 119 7.89 -44.08 -28.13
C ALA A 119 6.65 -44.98 -28.42
N ALA A 120 5.89 -45.31 -27.37
CA ALA A 120 4.75 -46.20 -27.44
C ALA A 120 3.44 -45.39 -27.44
N MET A 121 2.70 -45.43 -28.55
CA MET A 121 1.49 -44.63 -28.75
C MET A 121 0.33 -45.02 -27.81
N LEU A 122 0.27 -46.29 -27.41
CA LEU A 122 -0.80 -46.83 -26.57
C LEU A 122 -0.77 -46.29 -25.12
N PRO A 123 0.36 -46.34 -24.38
CA PRO A 123 0.45 -45.72 -23.05
C PRO A 123 0.39 -44.19 -23.09
N LEU A 124 0.86 -43.56 -24.18
CA LEU A 124 0.75 -42.11 -24.37
C LEU A 124 -0.72 -41.67 -24.46
N ALA A 125 -1.51 -42.32 -25.31
CA ALA A 125 -2.93 -42.02 -25.47
C ALA A 125 -3.73 -42.32 -24.19
N ALA A 126 -3.42 -43.44 -23.51
CA ALA A 126 -4.07 -43.79 -22.25
C ALA A 126 -3.77 -42.79 -21.13
N GLY A 127 -2.49 -42.40 -20.96
CA GLY A 127 -2.08 -41.43 -19.94
C GLY A 127 -2.67 -40.03 -20.19
N ALA A 128 -2.64 -39.57 -21.45
CA ALA A 128 -3.24 -38.29 -21.82
C ALA A 128 -4.76 -38.26 -21.60
N GLY A 129 -5.45 -39.36 -21.93
CA GLY A 129 -6.89 -39.50 -21.67
C GLY A 129 -7.24 -39.42 -20.18
N ILE A 130 -6.48 -40.09 -19.33
CA ILE A 130 -6.68 -40.07 -17.87
C ILE A 130 -6.41 -38.67 -17.30
N ALA A 131 -5.36 -37.99 -17.76
CA ALA A 131 -5.04 -36.63 -17.31
C ALA A 131 -6.13 -35.62 -17.69
N VAL A 132 -6.67 -35.70 -18.91
CA VAL A 132 -7.78 -34.84 -19.36
C VAL A 132 -9.06 -35.12 -18.58
N LEU A 133 -9.42 -36.39 -18.35
CA LEU A 133 -10.60 -36.76 -17.57
C LEU A 133 -10.47 -36.34 -16.09
N GLY A 134 -9.28 -36.45 -15.50
CA GLY A 134 -8.97 -35.97 -14.16
C GLY A 134 -9.12 -34.44 -14.05
N ALA A 135 -8.59 -33.70 -15.04
CA ALA A 135 -8.72 -32.24 -15.11
C ALA A 135 -10.18 -31.77 -15.29
N LEU A 136 -10.97 -32.46 -16.12
CA LEU A 136 -12.40 -32.18 -16.26
C LEU A 136 -13.19 -32.51 -15.00
N GLY A 137 -12.84 -33.61 -14.31
CA GLY A 137 -13.40 -33.98 -13.02
C GLY A 137 -13.16 -32.91 -11.97
N TRP A 138 -11.92 -32.41 -11.88
CA TRP A 138 -11.54 -31.30 -11.00
C TRP A 138 -12.34 -30.00 -11.29
N TRP A 139 -12.58 -29.70 -12.57
CA TRP A 139 -13.32 -28.50 -12.95
C TRP A 139 -14.81 -28.58 -12.59
N ARG A 140 -15.42 -29.77 -12.67
CA ARG A 140 -16.80 -30.04 -12.27
C ARG A 140 -17.00 -30.17 -10.76
N THR A 141 -15.98 -30.62 -10.03
CA THR A 141 -16.03 -30.76 -8.57
C THR A 141 -15.58 -29.49 -7.86
N ARG A 142 -15.28 -28.39 -8.59
CA ARG A 142 -15.20 -27.07 -7.99
C ARG A 142 -16.47 -26.85 -7.17
N PRO A 143 -16.38 -26.76 -5.84
CA PRO A 143 -17.57 -26.56 -5.04
C PRO A 143 -18.19 -25.24 -5.48
N ALA A 144 -19.44 -25.28 -5.95
CA ALA A 144 -20.25 -24.08 -6.02
C ALA A 144 -20.25 -23.50 -4.61
N GLN A 145 -19.68 -22.30 -4.47
CA GLN A 145 -19.52 -21.60 -3.22
C GLN A 145 -20.87 -21.66 -2.49
N PRO A 146 -20.99 -22.35 -1.34
CA PRO A 146 -22.22 -22.24 -0.59
C PRO A 146 -22.32 -20.78 -0.19
N ALA A 147 -23.33 -20.10 -0.72
CA ALA A 147 -23.82 -18.85 -0.18
C ALA A 147 -24.34 -19.15 1.23
N ARG A 148 -23.42 -19.37 2.17
CA ARG A 148 -23.72 -19.24 3.59
C ARG A 148 -24.04 -17.78 3.74
N SER A 149 -25.32 -17.50 3.91
CA SER A 149 -25.86 -16.30 4.51
C SER A 149 -25.19 -16.14 5.87
N ALA A 150 -23.95 -15.64 5.87
CA ALA A 150 -23.30 -15.13 7.03
C ALA A 150 -24.05 -13.84 7.34
N THR A 151 -25.02 -13.92 8.24
CA THR A 151 -25.41 -12.77 9.05
C THR A 151 -24.11 -12.06 9.41
N PRO A 152 -23.91 -10.77 9.05
CA PRO A 152 -22.63 -10.13 9.25
C PRO A 152 -22.42 -10.09 10.77
N ALA A 153 -21.58 -11.00 11.27
CA ALA A 153 -20.85 -10.77 12.50
C ALA A 153 -20.23 -9.40 12.29
N ALA A 154 -20.68 -8.41 13.07
CA ALA A 154 -20.36 -7.01 12.88
C ALA A 154 -18.87 -6.91 12.51
N ALA A 155 -18.61 -6.56 11.25
CA ALA A 155 -17.24 -6.45 10.77
C ALA A 155 -16.54 -5.53 11.77
N LEU A 156 -15.38 -5.96 12.27
CA LEU A 156 -14.63 -5.20 13.28
C LEU A 156 -14.46 -3.73 12.85
N PHE A 157 -14.50 -3.49 11.55
CA PHE A 157 -14.42 -2.20 10.89
C PHE A 157 -15.66 -1.93 10.03
N ASP A 158 -16.14 -0.69 10.06
CA ASP A 158 -17.15 -0.23 9.13
C ASP A 158 -16.54 0.00 7.74
N THR A 159 -17.29 -0.29 6.68
CA THR A 159 -16.84 -0.07 5.30
C THR A 159 -16.46 1.39 5.05
N GLU A 160 -17.17 2.35 5.64
CA GLU A 160 -16.86 3.77 5.51
C GLU A 160 -15.49 4.14 6.12
N ALA A 161 -15.16 3.58 7.30
CA ALA A 161 -13.87 3.81 7.95
C ALA A 161 -12.72 3.23 7.13
N LEU A 162 -12.91 2.04 6.55
CA LEU A 162 -11.94 1.42 5.65
C LEU A 162 -11.69 2.28 4.41
N GLN A 163 -12.76 2.79 3.78
CA GLN A 163 -12.66 3.67 2.62
C GLN A 163 -12.03 5.02 2.95
N ALA A 164 -12.31 5.59 4.13
CA ALA A 164 -11.68 6.84 4.58
C ALA A 164 -10.16 6.68 4.71
N PHE A 165 -9.72 5.57 5.31
CA PHE A 165 -8.31 5.22 5.39
C PHE A 165 -7.68 4.99 4.01
N ASP A 166 -8.32 4.23 3.13
CA ASP A 166 -7.82 3.97 1.77
C ASP A 166 -7.65 5.26 0.95
N ARG A 167 -8.61 6.20 1.05
CA ARG A 167 -8.50 7.52 0.40
C ARG A 167 -7.36 8.35 0.98
N ALA A 168 -7.17 8.34 2.30
CA ALA A 168 -6.07 9.06 2.94
C ALA A 168 -4.70 8.52 2.53
N LEU A 169 -4.59 7.20 2.43
CA LEU A 169 -3.40 6.51 1.94
C LEU A 169 -3.09 6.88 0.47
N GLU A 170 -4.10 6.82 -0.40
CA GLU A 170 -3.95 7.16 -1.82
C GLU A 170 -3.49 8.60 -2.03
N ALA A 171 -4.07 9.54 -1.28
CA ALA A 171 -3.69 10.95 -1.33
C ALA A 171 -2.27 11.22 -0.78
N ALA A 172 -1.86 10.47 0.25
CA ALA A 172 -0.54 10.65 0.87
C ALA A 172 0.59 9.94 0.10
N ALA A 173 0.30 8.84 -0.59
CA ALA A 173 1.28 7.99 -1.28
C ALA A 173 2.40 8.74 -2.03
N PRO A 174 2.14 9.74 -2.90
CA PRO A 174 3.20 10.40 -3.67
C PRO A 174 4.14 11.27 -2.81
N GLU A 175 3.72 11.66 -1.61
CA GLU A 175 4.42 12.62 -0.73
C GLU A 175 5.09 11.94 0.47
N LEU A 176 4.88 10.63 0.62
CA LEU A 176 5.43 9.85 1.72
C LEU A 176 6.85 9.35 1.39
N GLY A 177 7.74 9.46 2.38
CA GLY A 177 9.04 8.82 2.33
C GLY A 177 8.94 7.32 2.61
N GLU A 178 9.95 6.56 2.20
CA GLU A 178 10.01 5.10 2.31
C GLU A 178 9.66 4.58 3.72
N GLN A 179 10.22 5.18 4.78
CA GLN A 179 9.96 4.76 6.16
C GLN A 179 8.49 4.91 6.58
N ALA A 180 7.85 6.02 6.18
CA ALA A 180 6.45 6.26 6.51
C ALA A 180 5.54 5.31 5.72
N THR A 181 5.84 5.08 4.44
CA THR A 181 5.15 4.12 3.58
C THR A 181 5.24 2.71 4.16
N GLN A 182 6.43 2.25 4.56
CA GLN A 182 6.64 0.94 5.18
C GLN A 182 5.82 0.79 6.48
N ARG A 183 5.82 1.81 7.35
CA ARG A 183 5.04 1.76 8.59
C ARG A 183 3.52 1.69 8.35
N LEU A 184 3.03 2.37 7.33
CA LEU A 184 1.62 2.34 6.94
C LEU A 184 1.23 0.98 6.34
N LEU A 185 2.12 0.34 5.56
CA LEU A 185 1.92 -1.01 5.07
C LEU A 185 1.81 -2.02 6.22
N GLU A 186 2.74 -1.99 7.17
CA GLU A 186 2.68 -2.87 8.35
C GLU A 186 1.40 -2.66 9.17
N THR A 187 0.96 -1.41 9.28
CA THR A 187 -0.29 -1.05 9.95
C THR A 187 -1.50 -1.60 9.20
N LYS A 188 -1.51 -1.48 7.87
CA LYS A 188 -2.56 -2.04 7.01
C LYS A 188 -2.62 -3.56 7.12
N GLU A 189 -1.49 -4.25 7.11
CA GLU A 189 -1.43 -5.70 7.30
C GLU A 189 -1.97 -6.13 8.67
N ALA A 190 -1.70 -5.36 9.74
CA ALA A 190 -2.29 -5.64 11.06
C ALA A 190 -3.82 -5.53 11.04
N PHE A 191 -4.37 -4.50 10.40
CA PHE A 191 -5.82 -4.40 10.22
C PHE A 191 -6.40 -5.53 9.37
N GLN A 192 -5.68 -6.00 8.35
CA GLN A 192 -6.10 -7.15 7.55
C GLN A 192 -6.19 -8.42 8.38
N ARG A 193 -5.14 -8.72 9.17
CA ARG A 193 -5.13 -9.90 10.05
C ARG A 193 -6.30 -9.86 11.04
N MET A 194 -6.46 -8.75 11.77
CA MET A 194 -7.56 -8.58 12.72
C MET A 194 -8.95 -8.59 12.06
N GLY A 195 -9.08 -8.10 10.83
CA GLY A 195 -10.35 -8.07 10.10
C GLY A 195 -10.79 -9.44 9.57
N HIS A 196 -9.83 -10.34 9.34
CA HIS A 196 -10.10 -11.74 8.99
C HIS A 196 -10.36 -12.61 10.22
N GLU A 197 -9.75 -12.27 11.35
CA GLU A 197 -10.16 -12.80 12.64
C GLU A 197 -11.59 -12.34 12.91
N ARG A 198 -12.44 -13.23 13.43
CA ARG A 198 -13.81 -12.87 13.85
C ARG A 198 -13.80 -12.71 15.37
N PRO A 199 -13.22 -11.63 15.92
CA PRO A 199 -13.06 -11.50 17.35
C PRO A 199 -14.44 -11.52 18.01
N THR A 200 -14.66 -12.52 18.85
CA THR A 200 -15.74 -12.50 19.84
C THR A 200 -15.41 -11.44 20.89
N HIS A 201 -16.45 -10.81 21.44
CA HIS A 201 -16.24 -9.92 22.57
C HIS A 201 -16.03 -10.78 23.80
N ASP A 202 -14.94 -10.57 24.51
CA ASP A 202 -14.57 -11.30 25.70
C ASP A 202 -13.89 -10.37 26.71
N GLU A 203 -13.46 -10.93 27.83
CA GLU A 203 -12.77 -10.20 28.91
C GLU A 203 -11.46 -9.55 28.45
N HIS A 204 -10.80 -10.11 27.44
CA HIS A 204 -9.50 -9.64 26.98
C HIS A 204 -9.60 -8.59 25.86
N PHE A 205 -10.66 -8.63 25.06
CA PHE A 205 -10.90 -7.72 23.94
C PHE A 205 -12.21 -6.95 24.11
N THR A 206 -12.07 -5.75 24.69
CA THR A 206 -13.20 -4.96 25.19
C THR A 206 -13.90 -4.13 24.09
N VAL A 207 -15.00 -3.45 24.46
CA VAL A 207 -15.69 -2.53 23.54
C VAL A 207 -14.81 -1.32 23.22
N GLU A 208 -14.05 -0.83 24.20
CA GLU A 208 -13.11 0.28 24.05
C GLU A 208 -12.00 -0.05 23.06
N ASP A 209 -11.49 -1.29 23.08
CA ASP A 209 -10.48 -1.75 22.11
C ASP A 209 -11.04 -1.73 20.68
N ARG A 210 -12.28 -2.17 20.48
CA ARG A 210 -12.97 -2.11 19.17
C ARG A 210 -13.19 -0.68 18.71
N LEU A 211 -13.67 0.18 19.62
CA LEU A 211 -13.91 1.59 19.33
C LEU A 211 -12.60 2.28 18.93
N PHE A 212 -11.52 2.04 19.67
CA PHE A 212 -10.20 2.56 19.36
C PHE A 212 -9.75 2.18 17.96
N LEU A 213 -9.85 0.89 17.59
CA LEU A 213 -9.45 0.43 16.26
C LEU A 213 -10.29 1.04 15.13
N ARG A 214 -11.60 1.24 15.35
CA ARG A 214 -12.47 1.95 14.40
C ARG A 214 -12.09 3.42 14.26
N GLU A 215 -11.83 4.11 15.36
CA GLU A 215 -11.39 5.52 15.35
C GLU A 215 -10.01 5.70 14.73
N CYS A 216 -9.11 4.73 14.87
CA CYS A 216 -7.82 4.74 14.17
C CYS A 216 -7.98 4.84 12.66
N LEU A 217 -8.86 4.01 12.07
CA LEU A 217 -9.12 4.00 10.64
C LEU A 217 -9.98 5.18 10.19
N ARG A 218 -10.97 5.56 10.99
CA ARG A 218 -11.93 6.61 10.66
C ARG A 218 -11.32 8.01 10.76
N ARG A 219 -10.44 8.24 11.75
CA ARG A 219 -10.01 9.58 12.15
C ARG A 219 -8.52 9.70 12.40
N TYR A 220 -7.93 8.91 13.29
CA TYR A 220 -6.57 9.20 13.76
C TYR A 220 -5.51 9.07 12.65
N LEU A 221 -5.54 7.99 11.86
CA LEU A 221 -4.62 7.82 10.74
C LEU A 221 -4.91 8.84 9.60
N PRO A 222 -6.16 8.98 9.11
CA PRO A 222 -6.48 10.01 8.13
C PRO A 222 -6.08 11.43 8.53
N ASP A 223 -6.42 11.86 9.75
CA ASP A 223 -6.11 13.21 10.25
C ASP A 223 -4.60 13.42 10.36
N THR A 224 -3.84 12.41 10.80
CA THR A 224 -2.37 12.46 10.87
C THR A 224 -1.74 12.65 9.49
N LEU A 225 -2.18 11.87 8.50
CA LEU A 225 -1.69 12.01 7.12
C LEU A 225 -2.08 13.37 6.52
N GLN A 226 -3.31 13.82 6.74
CA GLN A 226 -3.77 15.10 6.24
C GLN A 226 -3.01 16.28 6.88
N ALA A 227 -2.72 16.22 8.19
CA ALA A 227 -1.93 17.22 8.88
C ALA A 227 -0.50 17.33 8.31
N TYR A 228 0.13 16.20 8.00
CA TYR A 228 1.45 16.17 7.35
C TYR A 228 1.41 16.79 5.94
N LEU A 229 0.39 16.46 5.14
CA LEU A 229 0.25 17.00 3.79
C LEU A 229 0.01 18.51 3.74
N ARG A 230 -0.60 19.09 4.79
CA ARG A 230 -0.79 20.55 4.92
C ARG A 230 0.53 21.31 5.09
N VAL A 231 1.59 20.65 5.55
CA VAL A 231 2.91 21.27 5.64
C VAL A 231 3.52 21.33 4.23
N PRO A 232 3.99 22.49 3.74
CA PRO A 232 4.61 22.60 2.41
C PRO A 232 5.79 21.64 2.26
N ALA A 233 5.88 20.94 1.12
CA ALA A 233 6.87 19.88 0.88
C ALA A 233 8.32 20.33 1.18
N ALA A 234 8.69 21.55 0.80
CA ALA A 234 10.01 22.14 1.04
C ALA A 234 10.35 22.32 2.54
N GLN A 235 9.34 22.37 3.42
CA GLN A 235 9.49 22.62 4.85
C GLN A 235 9.36 21.37 5.71
N ARG A 236 8.91 20.23 5.16
CA ARG A 236 8.59 19.03 5.97
C ARG A 236 9.78 18.43 6.72
N ARG A 237 10.99 18.61 6.20
CA ARG A 237 12.25 18.16 6.83
C ARG A 237 12.91 19.23 7.69
N GLN A 238 12.37 20.44 7.70
CA GLN A 238 12.85 21.52 8.54
C GLN A 238 12.23 21.38 9.93
N VAL A 239 12.99 21.80 10.94
CA VAL A 239 12.52 21.89 12.32
C VAL A 239 11.35 22.87 12.37
N LEU A 240 10.20 22.44 12.88
CA LEU A 240 8.98 23.28 12.93
C LEU A 240 9.15 24.47 13.88
N HIS A 241 9.65 24.19 15.08
CA HIS A 241 9.94 25.17 16.13
C HIS A 241 11.18 24.73 16.92
N GLU A 242 11.82 25.67 17.60
CA GLU A 242 13.01 25.38 18.41
C GLU A 242 12.72 24.27 19.44
N GLY A 243 13.50 23.18 19.37
CA GLY A 243 13.30 22.00 20.22
C GLY A 243 12.19 21.03 19.78
N GLN A 244 11.49 21.29 18.68
CA GLN A 244 10.48 20.37 18.13
C GLN A 244 11.02 19.55 16.95
N PRO A 245 10.49 18.33 16.72
CA PRO A 245 10.82 17.54 15.54
C PRO A 245 10.40 18.25 14.25
N SER A 246 10.99 17.83 13.12
CA SER A 246 10.46 18.18 11.81
C SER A 246 9.07 17.56 11.60
N ALA A 247 8.28 18.06 10.66
CA ALA A 247 6.99 17.45 10.33
C ALA A 247 7.13 15.97 9.91
N HIS A 248 8.24 15.64 9.23
CA HIS A 248 8.58 14.28 8.86
C HIS A 248 8.84 13.39 10.08
N ASP A 249 9.66 13.84 11.03
CA ASP A 249 9.98 13.07 12.23
C ASP A 249 8.75 12.93 13.14
N ALA A 250 7.94 13.99 13.25
CA ALA A 250 6.68 13.97 13.99
C ALA A 250 5.70 12.94 13.41
N LEU A 251 5.57 12.87 12.06
CA LEU A 251 4.76 11.87 11.38
C LEU A 251 5.24 10.45 11.73
N LEU A 252 6.54 10.19 11.60
CA LEU A 252 7.10 8.86 11.90
C LEU A 252 6.86 8.45 13.35
N GLN A 253 7.04 9.39 14.30
CA GLN A 253 6.78 9.15 15.71
C GLN A 253 5.29 8.83 15.96
N GLN A 254 4.37 9.60 15.36
CA GLN A 254 2.93 9.37 15.49
C GLN A 254 2.50 8.04 14.89
N LEU A 255 3.00 7.68 13.70
CA LEU A 255 2.72 6.40 13.07
C LEU A 255 3.26 5.23 13.90
N ALA A 256 4.45 5.36 14.49
CA ALA A 256 5.02 4.34 15.36
C ALA A 256 4.18 4.13 16.64
N LEU A 257 3.71 5.22 17.26
CA LEU A 257 2.84 5.16 18.44
C LEU A 257 1.51 4.47 18.12
N LEU A 258 0.83 4.92 17.05
CA LEU A 258 -0.45 4.32 16.62
C LEU A 258 -0.29 2.84 16.27
N HIS A 259 0.78 2.50 15.53
CA HIS A 259 1.08 1.11 15.18
C HIS A 259 1.31 0.24 16.42
N GLY A 260 2.06 0.74 17.41
CA GLY A 260 2.28 0.03 18.68
C GLY A 260 0.98 -0.25 19.44
N GLU A 261 0.09 0.74 19.52
CA GLU A 261 -1.22 0.57 20.15
C GLU A 261 -2.08 -0.46 19.39
N ILE A 262 -2.06 -0.43 18.05
CA ILE A 262 -2.78 -1.40 17.19
C ILE A 262 -2.29 -2.83 17.44
N LEU A 263 -0.97 -3.05 17.43
CA LEU A 263 -0.38 -4.37 17.72
C LEU A 263 -0.71 -4.86 19.13
N ALA A 264 -0.79 -3.95 20.10
CA ALA A 264 -1.20 -4.32 21.46
C ALA A 264 -2.65 -4.84 21.50
N ARG A 265 -3.55 -4.31 20.66
CA ARG A 265 -4.94 -4.80 20.56
C ARG A 265 -5.04 -6.08 19.75
N GLU A 266 -4.25 -6.22 18.68
CA GLU A 266 -4.13 -7.48 17.93
C GLU A 266 -3.78 -8.65 18.87
N LYS A 267 -2.79 -8.46 19.76
CA LYS A 267 -2.42 -9.47 20.76
C LYS A 267 -3.53 -9.85 21.73
N LYS A 268 -4.46 -8.93 22.02
CA LYS A 268 -5.61 -9.20 22.90
C LYS A 268 -6.63 -10.12 22.23
N ILE A 269 -6.84 -9.99 20.92
CA ILE A 269 -7.82 -10.78 20.16
C ILE A 269 -7.53 -12.29 20.28
N GLY A 270 -6.26 -12.70 20.17
CA GLY A 270 -5.88 -14.12 20.26
C GLY A 270 -5.79 -14.68 21.68
N ARG A 271 -5.92 -13.85 22.72
CA ARG A 271 -5.57 -14.23 24.10
C ARG A 271 -6.50 -15.28 24.68
N SER A 272 -7.81 -15.14 24.50
CA SER A 272 -8.79 -16.10 25.03
C SER A 272 -8.68 -17.48 24.38
N ALA A 273 -8.44 -17.54 23.07
CA ALA A 273 -8.19 -18.79 22.35
C ALA A 273 -6.89 -19.46 22.83
N ALA A 274 -5.83 -18.68 23.05
CA ALA A 274 -4.57 -19.19 23.60
C ALA A 274 -4.75 -19.76 25.03
N GLU A 275 -5.54 -19.10 25.87
CA GLU A 275 -5.85 -19.59 27.22
C GLU A 275 -6.67 -20.87 27.20
N GLU A 276 -7.64 -20.99 26.29
CA GLU A 276 -8.43 -22.20 26.13
C GLU A 276 -7.56 -23.39 25.68
N LEU A 277 -6.69 -23.18 24.69
CA LEU A 277 -5.72 -24.20 24.27
C LEU A 277 -4.77 -24.61 25.40
N ALA A 278 -4.29 -23.64 26.19
CA ALA A 278 -3.45 -23.92 27.36
C ALA A 278 -4.19 -24.73 28.43
N ARG A 279 -5.49 -24.47 28.65
CA ARG A 279 -6.33 -25.29 29.55
C ARG A 279 -6.49 -26.72 29.04
N GLN A 280 -6.74 -26.89 27.73
CA GLN A 280 -6.86 -28.22 27.10
C GLN A 280 -5.55 -29.01 27.23
N GLN A 281 -4.40 -28.37 27.00
CA GLN A 281 -3.07 -28.97 27.17
C GLN A 281 -2.88 -29.51 28.60
N ARG A 282 -3.15 -28.69 29.63
CA ARG A 282 -3.04 -29.09 31.04
C ARG A 282 -3.97 -30.27 31.38
N PHE A 283 -5.18 -30.28 30.81
CA PHE A 283 -6.11 -31.39 31.00
C PHE A 283 -5.55 -32.69 30.41
N LEU A 284 -5.02 -32.66 29.18
CA LEU A 284 -4.42 -33.84 28.54
C LEU A 284 -3.20 -34.36 29.31
N GLU A 285 -2.36 -33.46 29.84
CA GLU A 285 -1.21 -33.82 30.68
C GLU A 285 -1.66 -34.53 31.97
N SER A 286 -2.69 -34.03 32.64
CA SER A 286 -3.25 -34.68 33.84
C SER A 286 -3.92 -36.04 33.58
N LYS A 287 -4.34 -36.31 32.33
CA LYS A 287 -4.86 -37.62 31.91
C LYS A 287 -3.75 -38.62 31.59
N LYS A 288 -2.57 -38.15 31.15
CA LYS A 288 -1.41 -39.01 30.90
C LYS A 288 -0.71 -39.48 32.17
N SER A 289 -0.87 -38.76 33.28
CA SER A 289 -0.24 -39.10 34.56
C SER A 289 -1.07 -40.03 35.45
N ARG A 290 -2.21 -40.55 34.95
CA ARG A 290 -3.04 -41.57 35.60
C ARG A 290 -2.90 -42.88 34.87
#